data_AF-A0A2S8XWG7-F1
#
_entry.id   AF-A0A2S8XWG7-F1
#
_cell.length_a   1.000
_cell.length_b   1.000
_cell.length_c   1.000
_cell.angle_alpha   90.00
_cell.angle_beta   90.00
_cell.angle_gamma   90.00
#
_symmetry.space_group_name_H-M   'P 1'
#
loop_
_entity.id
_entity.type
_entity.pdbx_description
1 polymer ?
#
loop_
_entity_poly.entity_id
_entity_poly.type
_entity_poly.pdbx_seq_one_letter_code
_entity_poly.pdbx_strand_id
1 'polypeptide(L)' 'MPKPDLCPACGARNDCSLADPQTADRACWCFAVTIDPAVLAALPAELRNQACLCPACARVESQLQASRTPIE' A
#
# COMPACT_ATOMS: atom_id res chain seq x y z
N MET A 1 -19.46 4.43 4.49
CA MET A 1 -18.85 3.74 3.34
C MET A 1 -17.37 3.52 3.62
N PRO A 2 -16.79 2.34 3.26
CA PRO A 2 -15.35 2.13 3.32
C PRO A 2 -14.66 3.17 2.42
N LYS A 3 -13.55 3.76 2.89
CA LYS A 3 -12.72 4.67 2.11
C LYS A 3 -11.59 3.85 1.47
N PRO A 4 -11.72 3.42 0.21
CA PRO A 4 -10.78 2.47 -0.42
C PRO A 4 -9.37 3.05 -0.60
N ASP A 5 -9.24 4.36 -0.46
CA ASP A 5 -8.06 5.20 -0.64
C ASP A 5 -7.37 5.56 0.70
N LEU A 6 -7.83 5.00 1.82
CA LEU A 6 -7.20 5.13 3.13
C LEU A 6 -6.69 3.79 3.66
N CYS A 7 -5.55 3.85 4.35
CA CYS A 7 -4.94 2.73 5.02
C CYS A 7 -5.78 2.36 6.26
N PRO A 8 -6.21 1.09 6.40
CA PRO A 8 -7.04 0.67 7.53
C PRO A 8 -6.25 0.63 8.85
N ALA A 9 -4.92 0.56 8.81
CA ALA A 9 -4.08 0.48 10.00
C ALA A 9 -3.80 1.84 10.66
N CYS A 10 -3.67 2.91 9.88
CA CYS A 10 -3.27 4.23 10.37
C CYS A 10 -4.18 5.39 9.94
N GLY A 11 -5.12 5.16 9.02
CA GLY A 11 -6.03 6.18 8.49
C GLY A 11 -5.41 7.15 7.47
N ALA A 12 -4.11 7.05 7.18
CA ALA A 12 -3.45 7.86 6.14
C ALA A 12 -3.83 7.41 4.72
N ARG A 13 -3.42 8.16 3.68
CA ARG A 13 -3.52 7.71 2.28
C ARG A 13 -2.79 6.37 2.12
N ASN A 14 -3.40 5.43 1.39
CA ASN A 14 -2.74 4.17 1.05
C ASN A 14 -1.91 4.23 -0.25
N ASP A 15 -2.02 5.34 -0.97
CA ASP A 15 -1.37 5.59 -2.26
C ASP A 15 -1.64 4.49 -3.31
N CYS A 16 -2.76 3.79 -3.17
CA CYS A 16 -3.16 2.76 -4.12
C CYS A 16 -3.70 3.40 -5.40
N SER A 17 -3.02 3.17 -6.53
CA SER A 17 -3.44 3.73 -7.82
C SER A 17 -4.83 3.24 -8.25
N LEU A 18 -5.19 2.00 -7.89
CA LEU A 18 -6.50 1.41 -8.19
C LEU A 18 -7.64 1.94 -7.31
N ALA A 19 -7.33 2.61 -6.21
CA ALA A 19 -8.32 3.20 -5.31
C ALA A 19 -8.76 4.61 -5.74
N ASP A 20 -8.03 5.24 -6.67
CA ASP A 20 -8.36 6.52 -7.27
C ASP A 20 -8.67 6.34 -8.76
N PRO A 21 -9.90 6.63 -9.23
CA PRO A 21 -10.27 6.54 -10.64
C PRO A 21 -9.35 7.32 -11.58
N GLN A 22 -8.72 8.40 -11.11
CA GLN A 22 -7.80 9.22 -11.92
C GLN A 22 -6.42 8.56 -12.13
N THR A 23 -6.09 7.54 -11.35
CA THR A 23 -4.81 6.84 -11.44
C THR A 23 -4.96 5.33 -11.67
N ALA A 24 -6.19 4.85 -11.85
CA ALA A 24 -6.50 3.41 -11.97
C ALA A 24 -5.87 2.74 -13.20
N ASP A 25 -5.39 3.53 -14.16
CA ASP A 25 -4.64 3.10 -15.34
C ASP A 25 -3.13 2.92 -15.08
N ARG A 26 -2.62 3.30 -13.90
CA ARG A 26 -1.20 3.26 -13.54
C ARG A 26 -0.88 2.07 -12.64
N ALA A 27 0.34 1.55 -12.76
CA ALA A 27 0.86 0.55 -11.85
C ALA A 27 0.89 1.10 -10.40
N CYS A 28 0.43 0.29 -9.45
CA CYS A 28 0.48 0.63 -8.03
C CYS A 28 1.89 0.36 -7.48
N TRP A 29 2.33 1.15 -6.48
CA TRP A 29 3.62 0.94 -5.82
C TRP A 29 3.76 -0.48 -5.24
N CYS A 30 2.64 -1.10 -4.84
CA CYS A 30 2.66 -2.42 -4.21
C CYS A 30 3.13 -3.53 -5.16
N PHE A 31 3.08 -3.31 -6.48
CA PHE A 31 3.57 -4.26 -7.47
C PHE A 31 5.11 -4.27 -7.57
N ALA A 32 5.79 -3.25 -7.06
CA ALA A 32 7.24 -3.11 -7.13
C ALA A 32 7.98 -3.55 -5.86
N VAL A 33 7.26 -4.12 -4.88
CA VAL A 33 7.79 -4.47 -3.56
C VAL A 33 7.26 -5.83 -3.11
N THR A 34 7.95 -6.43 -2.15
CA THR A 34 7.46 -7.61 -1.43
C THR A 34 6.91 -7.19 -0.08
N ILE A 35 5.62 -7.43 0.14
CA ILE A 35 4.95 -7.21 1.43
C ILE A 35 4.98 -8.51 2.23
N ASP A 36 5.56 -8.47 3.42
CA ASP A 36 5.59 -9.63 4.31
C ASP A 36 4.16 -10.05 4.71
N PRO A 37 3.75 -11.31 4.47
CA PRO A 37 2.43 -11.82 4.87
C PRO A 37 2.14 -11.64 6.37
N ALA A 38 3.15 -11.62 7.23
CA ALA A 38 2.99 -11.37 8.66
C ALA A 38 2.44 -9.97 8.95
N VAL A 39 2.77 -8.97 8.12
CA VAL A 39 2.22 -7.61 8.24
C VAL A 39 0.71 -7.61 7.98
N LEU A 40 0.25 -8.37 6.98
CA LEU A 40 -1.18 -8.53 6.68
C LEU A 40 -1.89 -9.33 7.77
N ALA A 41 -1.24 -10.37 8.30
CA ALA A 41 -1.77 -11.18 9.38
C ALA A 41 -1.87 -10.40 10.71
N ALA A 42 -1.02 -9.40 10.93
CA ALA A 42 -1.08 -8.55 12.12
C ALA A 42 -2.30 -7.61 12.14
N LEU A 43 -2.99 -7.41 11.00
CA LEU A 43 -4.21 -6.62 10.97
C LEU A 43 -5.36 -7.34 11.71
N PRO A 44 -6.23 -6.60 12.42
CA PRO A 44 -7.52 -7.11 12.88
C PRO A 44 -8.28 -7.78 11.73
N ALA A 45 -8.94 -8.90 12.01
CA ALA A 45 -9.59 -9.71 10.97
C ALA A 45 -10.63 -8.89 10.18
N GLU A 46 -11.30 -7.98 10.86
CA GLU A 46 -12.29 -7.07 10.29
C GLU A 46 -11.65 -6.15 9.26
N LEU A 47 -10.39 -5.74 9.43
CA LEU A 47 -9.69 -4.80 8.56
C LEU A 47 -8.97 -5.48 7.39
N ARG A 48 -8.84 -6.81 7.40
CA ARG A 48 -8.20 -7.55 6.30
C ARG A 48 -9.09 -7.55 5.06
N ASN A 49 -8.46 -7.50 3.88
CA ASN A 49 -9.12 -7.52 2.57
C ASN A 49 -10.14 -6.37 2.32
N GLN A 50 -10.13 -5.32 3.14
CA GLN A 50 -11.02 -4.16 2.96
C GLN A 50 -10.39 -3.02 2.14
N ALA A 51 -9.11 -2.75 2.34
CA ALA A 51 -8.37 -1.67 1.67
C ALA A 51 -6.86 -1.97 1.68
N CYS A 52 -6.09 -1.30 0.81
CA CYS A 52 -4.63 -1.42 0.77
C CYS A 52 -3.98 -0.75 1.99
N LEU A 53 -2.86 -1.28 2.45
CA LEU A 53 -1.97 -0.60 3.40
C LEU A 53 -1.25 0.57 2.74
N CYS A 54 -0.78 1.55 3.50
CA CYS A 54 0.19 2.53 3.00
C CYS A 54 1.62 1.93 3.02
N PRO A 55 2.59 2.50 2.30
CA PRO A 55 3.98 2.02 2.29
C PRO A 55 4.61 1.85 3.68
N ALA A 56 4.30 2.77 4.60
CA ALA A 56 4.82 2.72 5.97
C ALA A 56 4.22 1.55 6.77
N CYS A 57 2.90 1.36 6.72
CA CYS A 57 2.24 0.24 7.39
C CYS A 57 2.59 -1.11 6.74
N ALA A 58 2.86 -1.12 5.42
CA ALA A 58 3.37 -2.29 4.71
C ALA A 58 4.87 -2.57 5.00
N ARG A 59 5.59 -1.63 5.64
CA ARG A 59 7.02 -1.71 5.98
C ARG A 59 7.94 -1.88 4.77
N VAL A 60 7.63 -1.19 3.68
CA VAL A 60 8.36 -1.29 2.40
C VAL A 60 9.07 0.00 1.98
N GLU A 61 9.12 1.01 2.84
CA GLU A 61 9.70 2.33 2.50
C GLU A 61 11.13 2.21 1.97
N SER A 62 11.96 1.36 2.59
CA SER A 62 13.33 1.10 2.13
C SER A 62 13.39 0.46 0.75
N GLN A 63 12.45 -0.44 0.42
CA GLN A 63 12.36 -1.05 -0.92
C GLN A 63 11.96 0.00 -1.96
N LEU A 64 11.00 0.87 -1.64
CA LEU A 64 10.56 1.94 -2.54
C LEU A 64 11.66 2.99 -2.78
N GLN A 65 12.49 3.27 -1.78
CA GLN A 65 13.67 4.14 -1.93
C GLN A 65 14.71 3.51 -2.85
N ALA A 66 15.00 2.21 -2.68
CA ALA A 66 15.91 1.49 -3.55
C ALA A 66 15.44 1.49 -5.01
N SER A 67 14.15 1.26 -5.25
CA SER A 67 13.55 1.26 -6.60
C SER A 67 13.47 2.64 -7.26
N ARG A 68 13.60 3.74 -6.49
CA ARG A 68 13.54 5.12 -6.98
C ARG A 68 14.90 5.70 -7.35
N THR A 69 15.99 5.02 -7.02
CA THR A 69 17.33 5.52 -7.31
C THR A 69 17.62 5.28 -8.81
N PRO A 70 17.82 6.33 -9.62
CA PRO A 70 18.26 6.15 -11.00
C PRO A 70 19.63 5.47 -10.98
N ILE A 71 19.82 4.46 -11.84
CA ILE A 71 21.17 3.99 -12.19
C ILE A 71 21.86 5.20 -12.84
N GLU A 72 22.91 5.74 -12.21
CA GLU A 72 23.80 6.74 -12.81
C GLU A 72 24.45 6.21 -14.10
#